data_AF-A0A346QZP7-F1
#
_entry.id   AF-A0A346QZP7-F1
#
_cell.length_a   1.000
_cell.length_b   1.000
_cell.length_c   1.000
_cell.angle_alpha   90.00
_cell.angle_beta   90.00
_cell.angle_gamma   90.00
#
_symmetry.space_group_name_H-M   'P 1'
#
loop_
_entity.id
_entity.type
_entity.pdbx_description
1 polymer ?
#
loop_
_entity_poly.entity_id
_entity_poly.type
_entity_poly.pdbx_seq_one_letter_code
_entity_poly.pdbx_strand_id
1 'polypeptide(L)'
;MQEVQGFDLIGGADSGPKTLSKRAFGEAIGVSAGRVSQLIAAGLPVEPNGRIELARGRDWYRENVDGNRRRGEAGDDWTLASAKAEREAADAKTARLKAEILAGNLIERRAALQAIESRARAERDAWIGWVNRVAPALATSTGGDLSAIVAILDREVRDQLASLARTPLEAMGDD
;
A
#
# COMPACT_ATOMS: atom_id res chain seq x y z
N MET A 1 -60.55 -65.59 27.37
CA MET A 1 -60.02 -65.89 26.02
C MET A 1 -59.53 -64.57 25.46
N GLN A 2 -58.27 -64.25 25.31
CA GLN A 2 -57.00 -64.93 25.58
C GLN A 2 -55.96 -63.81 25.73
N GLU A 3 -55.04 -63.97 26.68
CA GLU A 3 -53.88 -63.11 26.92
C GLU A 3 -52.99 -62.97 25.67
N VAL A 4 -52.30 -61.85 25.51
CA VAL A 4 -50.88 -61.72 25.90
C VAL A 4 -50.37 -60.28 25.72
N GLN A 5 -49.83 -59.74 26.80
CA GLN A 5 -48.79 -58.71 26.74
C GLN A 5 -47.52 -59.35 26.19
N GLY A 6 -46.84 -58.67 25.29
CA GLY A 6 -45.52 -59.05 24.78
C GLY A 6 -44.70 -57.80 24.51
N PHE A 7 -43.80 -57.50 25.45
CA PHE A 7 -42.80 -56.45 25.37
C PHE A 7 -41.56 -57.00 24.63
N ASP A 8 -41.08 -56.21 23.66
CA ASP A 8 -39.69 -56.05 23.23
C ASP A 8 -38.92 -57.17 22.48
N LEU A 9 -38.54 -56.85 21.23
CA LEU A 9 -37.15 -56.66 20.75
C LEU A 9 -36.95 -57.04 19.26
N ILE A 10 -36.11 -56.22 18.60
CA ILE A 10 -35.32 -56.46 17.37
C ILE A 10 -35.96 -56.12 16.01
N GLY A 11 -35.62 -54.90 15.54
CA GLY A 11 -34.79 -54.75 14.33
C GLY A 11 -35.47 -54.86 12.97
N GLY A 12 -35.86 -53.71 12.42
CA GLY A 12 -36.20 -53.56 11.00
C GLY A 12 -35.98 -52.11 10.56
N ALA A 13 -34.72 -51.68 10.50
CA ALA A 13 -34.36 -50.42 9.86
C ALA A 13 -34.63 -50.55 8.35
N ASP A 14 -35.77 -50.08 7.89
CA ASP A 14 -36.04 -49.88 6.46
C ASP A 14 -35.11 -48.77 5.96
N SER A 15 -33.91 -49.18 5.57
CA SER A 15 -32.81 -48.34 5.11
C SER A 15 -32.77 -48.37 3.59
N GLY A 16 -33.88 -48.02 2.94
CA GLY A 16 -33.87 -47.62 1.53
C GLY A 16 -33.28 -46.20 1.40
N PRO A 17 -32.48 -45.89 0.36
CA PRO A 17 -31.91 -44.56 0.20
C PRO A 17 -33.03 -43.52 0.12
N LYS A 18 -33.05 -42.57 1.06
CA LYS A 18 -34.05 -41.49 1.09
C LYS A 18 -33.74 -40.50 -0.04
N THR A 19 -34.32 -40.75 -1.20
CA THR A 19 -34.18 -39.90 -2.38
C THR A 19 -35.21 -38.77 -2.36
N LEU A 20 -34.77 -37.55 -2.61
CA LEU A 20 -35.58 -36.34 -2.58
C LEU A 20 -35.60 -35.67 -3.96
N SER A 21 -36.68 -34.91 -4.23
CA SER A 21 -36.68 -33.99 -5.37
C SER A 21 -35.70 -32.85 -5.12
N LYS A 22 -35.27 -32.14 -6.18
CA LYS A 22 -34.35 -30.99 -6.07
C LYS A 22 -34.83 -29.93 -5.07
N ARG A 23 -36.15 -29.68 -5.03
CA ARG A 23 -36.77 -28.72 -4.10
C ARG A 23 -36.70 -29.21 -2.65
N ALA A 24 -37.07 -30.48 -2.41
CA ALA A 24 -37.03 -31.07 -1.07
C ALA A 24 -35.59 -31.24 -0.54
N PHE A 25 -34.63 -31.53 -1.42
CA PHE A 25 -33.22 -31.55 -1.07
C PHE A 25 -32.73 -30.15 -0.70
N GLY A 26 -33.06 -29.12 -1.50
CA GLY A 26 -32.71 -27.73 -1.21
C GLY A 26 -33.24 -27.27 0.14
N GLU A 27 -34.50 -27.58 0.46
CA GLU A 27 -35.10 -27.32 1.77
C GLU A 27 -34.35 -28.03 2.91
N ALA A 28 -33.96 -29.30 2.71
CA ALA A 28 -33.22 -30.08 3.71
C ALA A 28 -31.80 -29.57 3.99
N ILE A 29 -31.17 -28.85 3.05
CA ILE A 29 -29.84 -28.23 3.24
C ILE A 29 -29.90 -26.70 3.34
N GLY A 30 -31.10 -26.10 3.42
CA GLY A 30 -31.30 -24.67 3.62
C GLY A 30 -30.94 -23.78 2.42
N VAL A 31 -30.97 -24.30 1.19
CA VAL A 31 -30.65 -23.55 -0.05
C VAL A 31 -31.80 -23.59 -1.05
N SER A 32 -31.86 -22.59 -1.95
CA SER A 32 -32.92 -22.52 -2.96
C SER A 32 -32.84 -23.65 -3.98
N ALA A 33 -33.97 -24.01 -4.60
CA ALA A 33 -34.00 -25.01 -5.67
C ALA A 33 -33.14 -24.62 -6.89
N GLY A 34 -33.01 -23.32 -7.15
CA GLY A 34 -32.09 -22.80 -8.17
C GLY A 34 -30.62 -23.05 -7.81
N ARG A 35 -30.25 -22.90 -6.53
CA ARG A 35 -28.92 -23.26 -6.03
C ARG A 35 -28.65 -24.75 -6.17
N VAL A 36 -29.62 -25.62 -5.86
CA VAL A 36 -29.47 -27.07 -6.08
C VAL A 36 -29.20 -27.41 -7.54
N SER A 37 -29.89 -26.77 -8.49
CA SER A 37 -29.62 -26.97 -9.93
C SER A 37 -28.19 -26.59 -10.34
N GLN A 38 -27.64 -25.53 -9.77
CA GLN A 38 -26.24 -25.16 -9.97
C GLN A 38 -25.28 -26.19 -9.36
N LEU A 39 -25.60 -26.73 -8.18
CA LEU A 39 -24.77 -27.76 -7.54
C LEU A 39 -24.75 -29.07 -8.34
N ILE A 40 -25.88 -29.43 -8.97
CA ILE A 40 -25.93 -30.56 -9.91
C ILE A 40 -25.01 -30.33 -11.11
N ALA A 41 -25.02 -29.13 -11.69
CA ALA A 41 -24.08 -28.76 -12.76
C ALA A 41 -22.61 -28.77 -12.28
N ALA A 42 -22.37 -28.50 -11.00
CA ALA A 42 -21.06 -28.58 -10.35
C ALA A 42 -20.65 -29.99 -9.91
N GLY A 43 -21.49 -31.02 -10.14
CA GLY A 43 -21.16 -32.42 -9.86
C GLY A 43 -21.84 -33.05 -8.64
N LEU A 44 -22.90 -32.45 -8.08
CA LEU A 44 -23.71 -33.08 -7.03
C LEU A 44 -24.27 -34.43 -7.55
N PRO A 45 -24.07 -35.56 -6.83
CA PRO A 45 -24.58 -36.86 -7.26
C PRO A 45 -26.11 -36.90 -7.35
N VAL A 46 -26.64 -37.25 -8.52
CA VAL A 46 -28.08 -37.42 -8.79
C VAL A 46 -28.32 -38.80 -9.35
N GLU A 47 -29.43 -39.42 -8.98
CA GLU A 47 -29.87 -40.68 -9.56
C GLU A 47 -30.35 -40.52 -11.01
N PRO A 48 -30.43 -41.62 -11.79
CA PRO A 48 -30.92 -41.59 -13.17
C PRO A 48 -32.34 -41.03 -13.32
N ASN A 49 -33.15 -41.12 -12.25
CA ASN A 49 -34.51 -40.58 -12.18
C ASN A 49 -34.55 -39.06 -11.83
N GLY A 50 -33.39 -38.41 -11.66
CA GLY A 50 -33.28 -37.00 -11.32
C GLY A 50 -33.48 -36.65 -9.84
N ARG A 51 -33.61 -37.65 -8.95
CA ARG A 51 -33.71 -37.47 -7.50
C ARG A 51 -32.32 -37.50 -6.85
N ILE A 52 -32.22 -36.85 -5.70
CA ILE A 52 -30.97 -36.72 -4.95
C ILE A 52 -31.08 -37.53 -3.67
N GLU A 53 -30.16 -38.47 -3.48
CA GLU A 53 -30.03 -39.17 -2.21
C GLU A 53 -29.55 -38.20 -1.12
N LEU A 54 -30.32 -38.07 -0.04
CA LEU A 54 -30.07 -37.04 0.97
C LEU A 54 -28.70 -37.17 1.66
N ALA A 55 -28.29 -38.39 2.03
CA ALA A 55 -27.03 -38.62 2.73
C ALA A 55 -25.83 -38.26 1.82
N ARG A 56 -25.78 -38.89 0.65
CA ARG A 56 -24.74 -38.67 -0.36
C ARG A 56 -24.66 -37.22 -0.83
N GLY A 57 -25.81 -36.56 -1.02
CA GLY A 57 -25.85 -35.15 -1.40
C GLY A 57 -25.34 -34.21 -0.29
N ARG A 58 -25.62 -34.51 0.98
CA ARG A 58 -25.11 -33.74 2.12
C ARG A 58 -23.61 -33.90 2.31
N ASP A 59 -23.10 -35.10 2.12
CA ASP A 59 -21.66 -35.36 2.27
C ASP A 59 -20.87 -34.64 1.17
N TRP A 60 -21.32 -34.74 -0.08
CA TRP A 60 -20.73 -33.96 -1.17
C TRP A 60 -20.80 -32.44 -0.92
N TYR A 61 -21.93 -31.94 -0.40
CA TYR A 61 -22.09 -30.51 -0.09
C TYR A 61 -21.10 -30.02 0.97
N ARG A 62 -20.90 -30.79 2.05
CA ARG A 62 -19.94 -30.45 3.11
C ARG A 62 -18.50 -30.43 2.60
N GLU A 63 -18.14 -31.40 1.77
CA GLU A 63 -16.79 -31.53 1.23
C GLU A 63 -16.47 -30.42 0.21
N ASN A 64 -17.42 -30.09 -0.67
CA ASN A 64 -17.17 -29.23 -1.82
C ASN A 64 -17.59 -27.77 -1.62
N VAL A 65 -18.62 -27.50 -0.81
CA VAL A 65 -19.19 -26.15 -0.63
C VAL A 65 -18.72 -25.51 0.68
N ASP A 66 -18.85 -26.20 1.81
CA ASP A 66 -18.42 -25.65 3.12
C ASP A 66 -16.89 -25.55 3.23
N GLY A 67 -16.15 -26.43 2.53
CA GLY A 67 -14.69 -26.33 2.40
C GLY A 67 -14.24 -25.10 1.61
N ASN A 68 -14.98 -24.72 0.57
CA ASN A 68 -14.64 -23.57 -0.27
C ASN A 68 -15.00 -22.24 0.42
N ARG A 69 -16.09 -22.22 1.19
CA ARG A 69 -16.50 -21.07 2.01
C ARG A 69 -15.48 -20.74 3.10
N ARG A 70 -15.04 -21.75 3.87
CA ARG A 70 -14.02 -21.58 4.93
C ARG A 70 -12.68 -21.07 4.38
N ARG A 71 -12.33 -21.47 3.14
CA ARG A 71 -11.10 -21.02 2.48
C ARG A 71 -11.17 -19.57 2.01
N GLY A 72 -12.33 -19.11 1.54
CA GLY A 72 -12.56 -17.71 1.16
C GLY A 72 -12.58 -16.78 2.39
N GLU A 73 -13.27 -17.16 3.46
CA GLU A 73 -13.39 -16.34 4.68
C GLU A 73 -12.05 -16.12 5.39
N ALA A 74 -11.19 -17.14 5.47
CA ALA A 74 -9.88 -17.02 6.14
C ALA A 74 -8.83 -16.24 5.33
N GLY A 75 -8.94 -16.23 3.99
CA GLY A 75 -8.03 -15.49 3.11
C GLY A 75 -8.43 -14.03 2.92
N ASP A 76 -9.73 -13.77 2.74
CA ASP A 76 -10.24 -12.42 2.46
C ASP A 76 -10.18 -11.50 3.70
N ASP A 77 -10.39 -12.03 4.90
CA ASP A 77 -10.42 -11.20 6.12
C ASP A 77 -9.04 -10.60 6.45
N TRP A 78 -7.97 -11.38 6.25
CA TRP A 78 -6.59 -10.89 6.43
C TRP A 78 -6.20 -9.87 5.35
N THR A 79 -6.57 -10.12 4.09
CA THR A 79 -6.28 -9.20 2.98
C THR A 79 -7.06 -7.89 3.11
N LEU A 80 -8.32 -7.94 3.53
CA LEU A 80 -9.13 -6.74 3.78
C LEU A 80 -8.64 -5.96 4.99
N ALA A 81 -8.23 -6.63 6.06
CA ALA A 81 -7.64 -5.98 7.23
C ALA A 81 -6.31 -5.29 6.89
N SER A 82 -5.43 -5.96 6.10
CA SER A 82 -4.19 -5.37 5.60
C SER A 82 -4.45 -4.16 4.71
N ALA A 83 -5.39 -4.26 3.77
CA ALA A 83 -5.74 -3.16 2.86
C ALA A 83 -6.33 -1.95 3.61
N LYS A 84 -7.13 -2.19 4.66
CA LYS A 84 -7.63 -1.11 5.54
C LYS A 84 -6.49 -0.45 6.31
N ALA A 85 -5.60 -1.24 6.90
CA ALA A 85 -4.44 -0.72 7.62
C ALA A 85 -3.51 0.12 6.73
N GLU A 86 -3.26 -0.34 5.50
CA GLU A 86 -2.48 0.41 4.50
C GLU A 86 -3.14 1.73 4.11
N ARG A 87 -4.47 1.71 3.91
CA ARG A 87 -5.24 2.92 3.61
C ARG A 87 -5.22 3.90 4.78
N GLU A 88 -5.43 3.42 6.00
CA GLU A 88 -5.37 4.26 7.20
C GLU A 88 -3.98 4.87 7.40
N ALA A 89 -2.91 4.11 7.13
CA ALA A 89 -1.54 4.63 7.17
C ALA A 89 -1.31 5.72 6.09
N ALA A 90 -1.83 5.54 4.88
CA ALA A 90 -1.74 6.52 3.81
C ALA A 90 -2.54 7.80 4.12
N ASP A 91 -3.74 7.66 4.68
CA ASP A 91 -4.59 8.76 5.12
C ASP A 91 -3.94 9.52 6.27
N ALA A 92 -3.35 8.81 7.25
CA ALA A 92 -2.61 9.42 8.35
C ALA A 92 -1.38 10.20 7.86
N LYS A 93 -0.61 9.66 6.89
CA LYS A 93 0.52 10.36 6.28
C LYS A 93 0.07 11.64 5.57
N THR A 94 -1.05 11.58 4.84
CA THR A 94 -1.61 12.73 4.13
C THR A 94 -2.11 13.80 5.09
N ALA A 95 -2.80 13.39 6.17
CA ALA A 95 -3.28 14.30 7.21
C ALA A 95 -2.10 15.00 7.91
N ARG A 96 -1.02 14.27 8.21
CA ARG A 96 0.21 14.83 8.78
C ARG A 96 0.83 15.88 7.86
N LEU A 97 1.01 15.58 6.57
CA LEU A 97 1.59 16.53 5.62
C LEU A 97 0.71 17.78 5.48
N LYS A 98 -0.61 17.63 5.43
CA LYS A 98 -1.53 18.79 5.42
C LYS A 98 -1.42 19.63 6.69
N ALA A 99 -1.28 19.00 7.85
CA ALA A 99 -1.07 19.71 9.11
C ALA A 99 0.27 20.48 9.10
N GLU A 100 1.34 19.90 8.58
CA GLU A 100 2.64 20.57 8.43
C GLU A 100 2.58 21.76 7.46
N ILE A 101 1.86 21.61 6.34
CA ILE A 101 1.58 22.69 5.38
C ILE A 101 0.81 23.84 6.04
N LEU A 102 -0.31 23.52 6.71
CA LEU A 102 -1.16 24.51 7.36
C LEU A 102 -0.46 25.22 8.53
N ALA A 103 0.47 24.53 9.19
CA ALA A 103 1.31 25.09 10.24
C ALA A 103 2.49 25.95 9.70
N GLY A 104 2.63 26.11 8.38
CA GLY A 104 3.71 26.89 7.78
C GLY A 104 5.09 26.22 7.83
N ASN A 105 5.19 24.96 8.28
CA ASN A 105 6.43 24.19 8.37
C ASN A 105 6.79 23.52 7.02
N LEU A 106 6.68 24.29 5.94
CA LEU A 106 6.84 23.81 4.56
C LEU A 106 8.30 23.56 4.17
N ILE A 107 9.24 24.12 4.93
CA ILE A 107 10.66 24.07 4.65
C ILE A 107 11.37 23.45 5.84
N GLU A 108 12.07 22.35 5.62
CA GLU A 108 12.97 21.77 6.62
C GLU A 108 14.14 22.74 6.83
N ARG A 109 14.12 23.47 7.96
CA ARG A 109 15.05 24.56 8.25
C ARG A 109 16.52 24.15 8.07
N ARG A 110 16.91 22.94 8.50
CA ARG A 110 18.29 22.48 8.38
C ARG A 110 18.67 22.24 6.91
N ALA A 111 17.82 21.58 6.13
CA ALA A 111 18.04 21.40 4.70
C ALA A 111 18.11 22.74 3.95
N ALA A 112 17.26 23.70 4.30
CA ALA A 112 17.30 25.04 3.70
C ALA A 112 18.60 25.78 3.99
N LEU A 113 19.04 25.79 5.26
CA LEU A 113 20.33 26.39 5.64
C LEU A 113 21.49 25.70 4.91
N GLN A 114 21.49 24.37 4.86
CA GLN A 114 22.51 23.61 4.14
C GLN A 114 22.55 23.96 2.65
N ALA A 115 21.39 24.09 2.01
CA ALA A 115 21.30 24.45 0.59
C ALA A 115 21.83 25.87 0.33
N ILE A 116 21.42 26.85 1.14
CA ILE A 116 21.87 28.25 1.04
C ILE A 116 23.38 28.34 1.26
N GLU A 117 23.88 27.74 2.33
CA GLU A 117 25.32 27.77 2.61
C GLU A 117 26.15 27.07 1.52
N SER A 118 25.66 25.95 0.99
CA SER A 118 26.35 25.23 -0.08
C SER A 118 26.38 26.04 -1.37
N ARG A 119 25.28 26.74 -1.69
CA ARG A 119 25.22 27.67 -2.81
C ARG A 119 26.19 28.84 -2.62
N ALA A 120 26.21 29.45 -1.44
CA ALA A 120 27.13 30.56 -1.13
C ALA A 120 28.61 30.14 -1.22
N ARG A 121 28.96 28.95 -0.72
CA ARG A 121 30.32 28.39 -0.87
C ARG A 121 30.68 28.17 -2.34
N ALA A 122 29.77 27.59 -3.13
CA ALA A 122 29.99 27.37 -4.55
C ALA A 122 30.20 28.69 -5.32
N GLU A 123 29.45 29.74 -4.99
CA GLU A 123 29.62 31.07 -5.59
C GLU A 123 30.98 31.68 -5.24
N ARG A 124 31.37 31.64 -3.96
CA ARG A 124 32.70 32.10 -3.50
C ARG A 124 33.82 31.39 -4.26
N ASP A 125 33.75 30.07 -4.33
CA ASP A 125 34.80 29.26 -4.96
C ASP A 125 34.84 29.48 -6.49
N ALA A 126 33.68 29.74 -7.12
CA ALA A 126 33.61 30.11 -8.54
C ALA A 126 34.29 31.45 -8.84
N TRP A 127 34.13 32.45 -7.96
CA TRP A 127 34.81 33.75 -8.06
C TRP A 127 36.31 33.64 -7.85
N ILE A 128 36.76 32.87 -6.85
CA ILE A 128 38.19 32.62 -6.63
C ILE A 128 38.79 31.90 -7.85
N GLY A 129 38.13 30.87 -8.36
CA GLY A 129 38.57 30.15 -9.56
C GLY A 129 38.55 31.00 -10.84
N TRP A 130 37.67 32.01 -10.90
CA TRP A 130 37.58 32.93 -12.04
C TRP A 130 38.85 33.77 -12.21
N VAL A 131 39.51 34.16 -11.12
CA VAL A 131 40.79 34.90 -11.15
C VAL A 131 41.82 34.17 -12.01
N ASN A 132 42.02 32.87 -11.76
CA ASN A 132 43.00 32.06 -12.49
C ASN A 132 42.63 31.87 -13.97
N ARG A 133 41.35 31.98 -14.32
CA ARG A 133 40.90 31.89 -15.72
C ARG A 133 41.12 33.19 -16.50
N VAL A 134 40.95 34.35 -15.86
CA VAL A 134 40.98 35.66 -16.53
C VAL A 134 42.37 36.31 -16.51
N ALA A 135 43.17 36.07 -15.47
CA ALA A 135 44.49 36.69 -15.33
C ALA A 135 45.44 36.50 -16.53
N PRO A 136 45.54 35.30 -17.17
CA PRO A 136 46.40 35.12 -18.34
C PRO A 136 46.01 36.01 -19.52
N ALA A 137 44.71 36.06 -19.85
CA ALA A 137 44.20 36.87 -20.94
C ALA A 137 44.42 38.36 -20.67
N LEU A 138 44.21 38.81 -19.43
CA LEU A 138 44.51 40.18 -19.02
C LEU A 138 45.98 40.51 -19.17
N ALA A 139 46.88 39.67 -18.64
CA ALA A 139 48.32 39.86 -18.74
C ALA A 139 48.80 39.99 -20.19
N THR A 140 48.29 39.14 -21.09
CA THR A 140 48.56 39.26 -22.53
C THR A 140 48.03 40.57 -23.11
N SER A 141 46.80 40.96 -22.79
CA SER A 141 46.16 42.15 -23.37
C SER A 141 46.80 43.46 -22.91
N THR A 142 47.30 43.52 -21.67
CA THR A 142 47.90 44.72 -21.08
C THR A 142 49.42 44.72 -21.15
N GLY A 143 50.05 43.61 -21.57
CA GLY A 143 51.50 43.41 -21.47
C GLY A 143 52.03 43.37 -20.04
N GLY A 144 51.17 43.04 -19.06
CA GLY A 144 51.51 43.06 -17.63
C GLY A 144 52.13 41.74 -17.14
N ASP A 145 52.75 41.79 -15.96
CA ASP A 145 53.24 40.58 -15.29
C ASP A 145 52.08 39.72 -14.79
N LEU A 146 52.05 38.45 -15.20
CA LEU A 146 50.98 37.51 -14.84
C LEU A 146 50.87 37.31 -13.33
N SER A 147 52.00 37.16 -12.65
CA SER A 147 52.01 36.89 -11.21
C SER A 147 51.46 38.08 -10.43
N ALA A 148 51.85 39.29 -10.80
CA ALA A 148 51.32 40.52 -10.24
C ALA A 148 49.81 40.67 -10.49
N ILE A 149 49.34 40.39 -11.71
CA ILE A 149 47.90 40.47 -12.04
C ILE A 149 47.09 39.44 -11.24
N VAL A 150 47.56 38.19 -11.13
CA VAL A 150 46.90 37.16 -10.29
C VAL A 150 46.82 37.64 -8.84
N ALA A 151 47.92 38.15 -8.28
CA ALA A 151 47.97 38.59 -6.89
C ALA A 151 47.01 39.76 -6.61
N ILE A 152 46.94 40.74 -7.51
CA ILE A 152 46.03 41.88 -7.38
C ILE A 152 44.58 41.39 -7.48
N LEU A 153 44.24 40.61 -8.50
CA LEU A 153 42.86 40.13 -8.69
C LEU A 153 42.39 39.23 -7.54
N ASP A 154 43.24 38.33 -7.04
CA ASP A 154 42.89 37.47 -5.90
C ASP A 154 42.60 38.31 -4.65
N ARG A 155 43.40 39.35 -4.38
CA ARG A 155 43.14 40.29 -3.28
C ARG A 155 41.80 41.00 -3.46
N GLU A 156 41.58 41.66 -4.60
CA GLU A 156 40.36 42.45 -4.83
C GLU A 156 39.09 41.60 -4.80
N VAL A 157 39.13 40.39 -5.38
CA VAL A 157 37.99 39.46 -5.34
C VAL A 157 37.70 39.00 -3.92
N ARG A 158 38.72 38.68 -3.12
CA ARG A 158 38.54 38.29 -1.72
C ARG A 158 38.00 39.43 -0.88
N ASP A 159 38.50 40.65 -1.08
CA ASP A 159 38.02 41.83 -0.37
C ASP A 159 36.55 42.13 -0.71
N GLN A 160 36.16 41.99 -1.98
CA GLN A 160 34.77 42.11 -2.41
C GLN A 160 33.89 41.02 -1.79
N LEU A 161 34.32 39.76 -1.82
CA LEU A 161 33.58 38.65 -1.19
C LEU A 161 33.41 38.87 0.33
N ALA A 162 34.45 39.39 1.00
CA ALA A 162 34.38 39.76 2.41
C ALA A 162 33.42 40.94 2.66
N SER A 163 33.35 41.90 1.74
CA SER A 163 32.38 43.01 1.78
C SER A 163 30.94 42.50 1.66
N LEU A 164 30.68 41.63 0.69
CA LEU A 164 29.37 41.00 0.52
C LEU A 164 28.95 40.19 1.76
N ALA A 165 29.88 39.45 2.36
CA ALA A 165 29.60 38.68 3.57
C ALA A 165 29.24 39.56 4.79
N ARG A 166 29.63 40.84 4.81
CA ARG A 166 29.25 41.80 5.85
C ARG A 166 27.93 42.52 5.57
N THR A 167 27.39 42.38 4.35
CA THR A 167 26.14 43.05 3.97
C THR A 167 24.98 42.34 4.67
N PRO A 168 24.19 43.04 5.51
CA PRO A 168 23.03 42.44 6.14
C PRO A 168 22.03 41.95 5.09
N LEU A 169 21.41 40.81 5.34
CA LEU A 169 20.23 40.40 4.57
C LEU A 169 19.09 41.35 4.97
N GLU A 170 18.37 41.90 4.00
CA GLU A 170 17.12 42.61 4.28
C GLU A 170 16.22 41.65 5.07
N ALA A 171 15.76 42.07 6.24
CA ALA A 171 14.81 41.29 7.01
C ALA A 171 13.55 41.15 6.15
N MET A 172 13.25 39.92 5.73
CA MET A 172 11.92 39.62 5.19
C MET A 172 10.94 39.91 6.32
N GLY A 173 10.12 40.94 6.14
CA GLY A 173 9.25 41.50 7.17
C GLY A 173 8.43 40.42 7.87
N ASP A 174 8.36 40.55 9.19
CA ASP A 174 7.35 39.89 10.02
C ASP A 174 5.98 40.52 9.68
N ASP A 175 5.24 39.92 8.75
CA ASP A 175 3.80 40.12 8.56
C ASP A 175 3.04 38.87 9.05
#